data_AF-A0A9P5P440-F1
#
_entry.id   AF-A0A9P5P440-F1
#
_cell.length_a   1.000
_cell.length_b   1.000
_cell.length_c   1.000
_cell.angle_alpha   90.00
_cell.angle_beta   90.00
_cell.angle_gamma   90.00
#
_symmetry.space_group_name_H-M   'P 1'
#
loop_
_entity.id
_entity.type
_entity.pdbx_description
1 polymer ?
#
loop_
_entity_poly.entity_id
_entity_poly.type
_entity_poly.pdbx_seq_one_letter_code
_entity_poly.pdbx_strand_id
1 'polypeptide(L)'
;MAPRRSSRAPSTKPASKPAAESAAPKPINGSKRAASPERKEAPPSKRSRSVAPKSENEPPVKPPSRKPRSKTAAAKAAAEPAPKKARKLSPIREAQPAPSTQQLKLYFNPLPTPPKKQRPGLLPFAWGTGNFGQFGMGPDVLDELPKPKRNLWAEAEMEKNSFGENKAGMEFVASGGLHTIFIDEKGTVWTCGVNDDAALGRITQNVPDPNNPGSFLSVDDLTAIPHPLPTLIDEGFRAVKAVAGDSICAAVSDKGELRVWGSFRANEGSLGFSTGLQHQYTPVPILELSHKPGDIEKVSSIAAGSNHLLVLTTHGHIYSWGAGEQAQLGRKVLERRKMNGTVPEKVTLGTRGRKAVTVGAGAFHSFAVDDNGDVWGWGLNSMGQTGTGFSSSEDSVVQLPQKVKNLSKEELGADIVVQVAGGTHHTLFLLQSGKVYATGRSSAGQLGLPEDHPAFKDRADDEFVPEPVLVPFPDPNDPIVGISCGPHNSAAVTRGGALYAWGQGVQGELGLGDVEEAKIPQVVVRKDGGAWFAAAVSCGGQHTVGLFRKKN
;
A
#
# COMPACT_ATOMS: atom_id res chain seq x y z
N MET A 1 0.11 50.71 56.70
CA MET A 1 1.16 51.77 56.69
C MET A 1 2.51 51.12 56.35
N ALA A 2 3.54 51.89 55.98
CA ALA A 2 4.91 51.40 55.67
C ALA A 2 5.77 51.30 56.97
N PRO A 3 7.04 50.80 56.96
CA PRO A 3 8.18 51.21 56.11
C PRO A 3 8.81 50.06 55.27
N ARG A 4 9.70 50.19 54.25
CA ARG A 4 10.67 51.19 53.72
C ARG A 4 12.11 51.22 54.30
N ARG A 5 13.10 50.76 53.50
CA ARG A 5 14.47 51.31 53.19
C ARG A 5 15.43 50.20 52.69
N SER A 6 16.47 50.40 51.86
CA SER A 6 16.95 51.54 51.03
C SER A 6 18.08 51.12 50.04
N SER A 7 18.42 52.02 49.09
CA SER A 7 19.70 52.16 48.33
C SER A 7 20.00 51.25 47.11
N ARG A 8 20.66 51.70 46.02
CA ARG A 8 20.88 53.07 45.44
C ARG A 8 21.38 52.97 43.97
N ALA A 9 21.00 53.92 43.10
CA ALA A 9 21.50 54.11 41.72
C ALA A 9 22.17 55.53 41.60
N PRO A 10 22.37 56.26 40.45
CA PRO A 10 21.83 56.18 39.07
C PRO A 10 22.89 55.60 38.09
N SER A 11 23.03 55.87 36.77
CA SER A 11 22.43 56.76 35.72
C SER A 11 22.62 56.09 34.32
N THR A 12 22.31 56.61 33.12
CA THR A 12 21.89 57.94 32.58
C THR A 12 20.71 57.80 31.57
N LYS A 13 20.42 58.87 30.80
CA LYS A 13 19.46 58.99 29.66
C LYS A 13 19.76 60.33 28.92
N PRO A 14 19.21 60.68 27.73
CA PRO A 14 17.76 60.83 27.46
C PRO A 14 17.31 60.40 26.02
N ALA A 15 16.15 60.86 25.56
CA ALA A 15 15.50 60.47 24.29
C ALA A 15 14.59 61.60 23.71
N SER A 16 14.07 61.43 22.49
CA SER A 16 13.00 62.25 21.89
C SER A 16 12.10 61.44 20.91
N LYS A 17 11.06 62.09 20.35
CA LYS A 17 9.87 61.56 19.63
C LYS A 17 9.31 62.69 18.71
N PRO A 18 8.24 62.53 17.91
CA PRO A 18 7.64 61.35 17.23
C PRO A 18 7.26 61.63 15.74
N ALA A 19 6.52 60.71 15.07
CA ALA A 19 5.25 60.94 14.32
C ALA A 19 5.09 60.22 12.95
N ALA A 20 3.83 60.19 12.48
CA ALA A 20 3.28 59.80 11.16
C ALA A 20 3.08 58.30 10.82
N GLU A 21 2.05 58.05 10.01
CA GLU A 21 1.50 56.74 9.63
C GLU A 21 1.69 56.45 8.13
N SER A 22 1.62 55.18 7.69
CA SER A 22 0.60 54.71 6.72
C SER A 22 0.96 53.38 6.01
N ALA A 23 -0.10 52.68 5.57
CA ALA A 23 -0.19 51.70 4.46
C ALA A 23 0.67 50.42 4.46
N ALA A 24 0.00 49.30 4.11
CA ALA A 24 0.63 47.99 3.88
C ALA A 24 0.92 47.75 2.38
N PRO A 25 1.95 46.96 2.03
CA PRO A 25 2.28 46.64 0.63
C PRO A 25 1.41 45.50 0.06
N LYS A 26 1.03 45.65 -1.23
CA LYS A 26 0.58 44.54 -2.10
C LYS A 26 1.70 44.18 -3.11
N PRO A 27 1.69 42.97 -3.69
CA PRO A 27 2.87 42.42 -4.35
C PRO A 27 3.23 43.11 -5.67
N ILE A 28 4.54 43.23 -5.93
CA ILE A 28 5.10 43.69 -7.21
C ILE A 28 5.51 42.47 -8.03
N ASN A 29 5.15 42.48 -9.31
CA ASN A 29 5.44 41.41 -10.26
C ASN A 29 6.44 41.92 -11.33
N GLY A 30 7.36 41.06 -11.76
CA GLY A 30 8.23 41.29 -12.91
C GLY A 30 9.70 41.64 -12.62
N SER A 31 10.60 40.74 -13.05
CA SER A 31 12.00 41.04 -13.36
C SER A 31 12.25 40.81 -14.86
N LYS A 32 13.23 41.51 -15.45
CA LYS A 32 13.44 41.54 -16.91
C LYS A 32 14.46 40.50 -17.36
N ARG A 33 14.15 39.77 -18.44
CA ARG A 33 15.09 38.85 -19.09
C ARG A 33 16.04 39.63 -20.01
N ALA A 34 17.35 39.35 -19.93
CA ALA A 34 18.37 40.01 -20.76
C ALA A 34 18.43 39.45 -22.20
N ALA A 35 19.03 40.23 -23.11
CA ALA A 35 19.11 39.92 -24.54
C ALA A 35 20.27 38.97 -24.91
N SER A 36 20.28 38.51 -26.16
CA SER A 36 21.38 37.77 -26.79
C SER A 36 21.65 38.33 -28.20
N PRO A 37 22.91 38.28 -28.69
CA PRO A 37 23.29 38.94 -29.94
C PRO A 37 22.96 38.14 -31.22
N GLU A 38 23.07 38.82 -32.36
CA GLU A 38 22.60 38.38 -33.68
C GLU A 38 23.47 37.31 -34.37
N ARG A 39 22.86 36.56 -35.30
CA ARG A 39 23.54 35.95 -36.46
C ARG A 39 22.67 36.05 -37.71
N LYS A 40 23.32 36.12 -38.89
CA LYS A 40 22.71 36.56 -40.17
C LYS A 40 22.11 35.42 -40.99
N GLU A 41 21.15 35.78 -41.85
CA GLU A 41 20.64 35.00 -42.99
C GLU A 41 21.72 34.88 -44.11
N ALA A 42 21.60 34.16 -45.23
CA ALA A 42 20.51 33.43 -45.93
C ALA A 42 21.19 32.29 -46.78
N PRO A 43 20.61 31.66 -47.85
CA PRO A 43 19.23 31.65 -48.38
C PRO A 43 18.65 30.21 -48.67
N PRO A 44 17.38 30.08 -49.11
CA PRO A 44 16.74 28.77 -49.39
C PRO A 44 16.67 28.37 -50.88
N SER A 45 16.47 27.07 -51.15
CA SER A 45 16.03 26.53 -52.45
C SER A 45 15.23 25.22 -52.24
N LYS A 46 14.27 24.79 -53.07
CA LYS A 46 13.64 25.37 -54.29
C LYS A 46 12.19 24.83 -54.42
N ARG A 47 11.32 25.52 -55.18
CA ARG A 47 9.91 25.11 -55.46
C ARG A 47 9.80 24.18 -56.67
N SER A 48 8.75 23.34 -56.68
CA SER A 48 7.80 23.26 -57.82
C SER A 48 6.43 22.68 -57.38
N ARG A 49 5.34 23.05 -58.08
CA ARG A 49 3.95 22.67 -57.81
C ARG A 49 3.12 22.83 -59.09
N SER A 50 2.36 21.80 -59.51
CA SER A 50 1.16 21.85 -60.38
C SER A 50 0.68 20.39 -60.62
N VAL A 51 -0.54 20.05 -61.05
CA VAL A 51 -1.75 20.79 -61.52
C VAL A 51 -3.01 20.17 -60.84
N ALA A 52 -4.19 20.80 -60.96
CA ALA A 52 -5.53 20.31 -60.53
C ALA A 52 -6.47 20.21 -61.79
N PRO A 53 -7.83 20.12 -61.78
CA PRO A 53 -8.83 20.19 -60.67
C PRO A 53 -10.16 19.34 -60.80
N LYS A 54 -11.07 19.51 -59.80
CA LYS A 54 -12.55 19.31 -59.83
C LYS A 54 -13.11 17.87 -59.95
N SER A 55 -14.38 17.56 -59.61
CA SER A 55 -15.59 18.39 -59.40
C SER A 55 -16.45 18.06 -58.14
N GLU A 56 -17.58 18.76 -57.98
CA GLU A 56 -18.51 18.75 -56.83
C GLU A 56 -19.53 17.57 -56.78
N ASN A 57 -20.07 17.25 -55.58
CA ASN A 57 -21.51 17.44 -55.28
C ASN A 57 -21.91 17.14 -53.80
N GLU A 58 -23.10 17.60 -53.40
CA GLU A 58 -23.65 17.60 -52.02
C GLU A 58 -24.95 16.73 -51.86
N PRO A 59 -25.58 16.62 -50.65
CA PRO A 59 -26.55 15.55 -50.29
C PRO A 59 -28.05 15.94 -50.44
N PRO A 60 -29.01 15.10 -49.98
CA PRO A 60 -30.06 15.60 -49.07
C PRO A 60 -30.58 14.59 -47.98
N VAL A 61 -31.73 14.88 -47.34
CA VAL A 61 -32.07 14.46 -45.95
C VAL A 61 -33.58 14.17 -45.69
N LYS A 62 -33.91 13.00 -45.05
CA LYS A 62 -35.16 12.64 -44.27
C LYS A 62 -36.53 12.50 -45.07
N PRO A 63 -37.73 12.35 -44.43
CA PRO A 63 -38.39 11.08 -43.99
C PRO A 63 -39.91 10.99 -44.42
N PRO A 64 -40.91 10.37 -43.70
CA PRO A 64 -41.13 9.04 -43.05
C PRO A 64 -42.42 8.27 -43.53
N SER A 65 -42.78 7.08 -42.96
CA SER A 65 -44.10 6.80 -42.28
C SER A 65 -44.66 5.34 -42.22
N ARG A 66 -45.53 5.09 -41.20
CA ARG A 66 -46.65 4.10 -41.02
C ARG A 66 -46.40 2.59 -40.68
N LYS A 67 -47.46 1.96 -40.14
CA LYS A 67 -47.62 0.58 -39.56
C LYS A 67 -48.92 -0.08 -40.08
N PRO A 68 -49.15 -1.41 -39.89
CA PRO A 68 -50.13 -1.84 -38.87
C PRO A 68 -49.78 -3.16 -38.11
N ARG A 69 -50.73 -3.69 -37.31
CA ARG A 69 -50.64 -4.90 -36.45
C ARG A 69 -51.34 -6.12 -37.07
N SER A 70 -51.05 -7.33 -36.57
CA SER A 70 -52.09 -8.30 -36.18
C SER A 70 -51.61 -9.26 -35.07
N LYS A 71 -52.55 -10.04 -34.49
CA LYS A 71 -52.32 -11.17 -33.56
C LYS A 71 -53.20 -12.34 -34.01
N THR A 72 -52.83 -13.59 -33.71
CA THR A 72 -53.82 -14.64 -33.42
C THR A 72 -53.17 -15.75 -32.57
N ALA A 73 -54.01 -16.52 -31.88
CA ALA A 73 -53.62 -17.69 -31.10
C ALA A 73 -54.72 -18.74 -31.18
N ALA A 74 -54.39 -20.02 -31.01
CA ALA A 74 -55.35 -21.10 -30.87
C ALA A 74 -54.79 -22.22 -29.98
N ALA A 75 -55.63 -22.70 -29.07
CA ALA A 75 -55.39 -23.91 -28.27
C ALA A 75 -56.70 -24.69 -28.18
N LYS A 76 -56.64 -26.02 -28.13
CA LYS A 76 -57.75 -26.91 -27.77
C LYS A 76 -57.20 -28.24 -27.25
N ALA A 77 -58.04 -29.02 -26.56
CA ALA A 77 -57.60 -29.88 -25.48
C ALA A 77 -58.09 -31.35 -25.55
N ALA A 78 -57.38 -32.19 -24.80
CA ALA A 78 -57.80 -33.39 -24.05
C ALA A 78 -58.58 -34.52 -24.76
N ALA A 79 -58.00 -35.73 -24.70
CA ALA A 79 -58.72 -37.00 -24.64
C ALA A 79 -57.85 -38.11 -23.96
N GLU A 80 -58.49 -38.94 -23.13
CA GLU A 80 -58.04 -40.20 -22.52
C GLU A 80 -59.33 -41.08 -22.36
N PRO A 81 -59.31 -42.39 -21.97
CA PRO A 81 -58.21 -43.18 -21.36
C PRO A 81 -58.02 -44.65 -21.84
N ALA A 82 -56.89 -45.27 -21.43
CA ALA A 82 -56.71 -46.71 -21.08
C ALA A 82 -56.94 -47.83 -22.17
N PRO A 83 -56.56 -49.12 -21.96
CA PRO A 83 -55.93 -49.77 -20.79
C PRO A 83 -54.60 -50.54 -21.09
N LYS A 84 -54.18 -51.44 -20.17
CA LYS A 84 -52.82 -51.97 -19.97
C LYS A 84 -52.53 -53.36 -20.61
N LYS A 85 -51.25 -53.61 -20.98
CA LYS A 85 -50.52 -54.91 -21.00
C LYS A 85 -49.05 -54.67 -21.43
N ALA A 86 -48.02 -55.46 -21.12
CA ALA A 86 -47.71 -56.30 -19.95
C ALA A 86 -46.20 -56.69 -19.98
N ARG A 87 -45.38 -55.98 -19.19
CA ARG A 87 -43.97 -56.23 -18.77
C ARG A 87 -43.36 -57.63 -19.02
N LYS A 88 -42.16 -57.66 -19.63
CA LYS A 88 -41.06 -58.59 -19.26
C LYS A 88 -39.82 -57.78 -18.86
N LEU A 89 -38.93 -58.36 -18.05
CA LEU A 89 -37.86 -57.64 -17.34
C LEU A 89 -36.52 -57.68 -18.11
N SER A 90 -35.74 -56.62 -17.92
CA SER A 90 -34.28 -56.57 -18.13
C SER A 90 -33.56 -56.44 -16.76
N PRO A 91 -32.25 -56.71 -16.67
CA PRO A 91 -31.57 -56.94 -15.38
C PRO A 91 -31.54 -55.75 -14.43
N ILE A 92 -31.33 -56.04 -13.14
CA ILE A 92 -30.99 -55.04 -12.13
C ILE A 92 -29.67 -54.39 -12.56
N ARG A 93 -29.73 -53.08 -12.82
CA ARG A 93 -28.53 -52.27 -12.98
C ARG A 93 -28.00 -52.00 -11.58
N GLU A 94 -26.78 -52.47 -11.29
CA GLU A 94 -26.11 -52.19 -10.02
C GLU A 94 -26.07 -50.69 -9.76
N ALA A 95 -26.22 -50.29 -8.50
CA ALA A 95 -26.18 -48.88 -8.12
C ALA A 95 -24.81 -48.32 -8.51
N GLN A 96 -24.78 -47.24 -9.30
CA GLN A 96 -23.55 -46.50 -9.49
C GLN A 96 -23.03 -46.06 -8.11
N PRO A 97 -21.73 -46.20 -7.82
CA PRO A 97 -21.18 -45.68 -6.58
C PRO A 97 -21.47 -44.18 -6.49
N ALA A 98 -21.74 -43.70 -5.27
CA ALA A 98 -21.95 -42.29 -5.00
C ALA A 98 -20.81 -41.45 -5.62
N PRO A 99 -21.07 -40.23 -6.13
CA PRO A 99 -20.07 -39.43 -6.81
C PRO A 99 -18.83 -39.31 -5.94
N SER A 100 -17.71 -39.83 -6.45
CA SER A 100 -16.45 -39.94 -5.72
C SER A 100 -16.12 -38.60 -5.10
N THR A 101 -15.92 -38.58 -3.78
CA THR A 101 -15.60 -37.36 -3.02
C THR A 101 -14.40 -36.69 -3.69
N GLN A 102 -14.62 -35.61 -4.43
CA GLN A 102 -13.56 -34.95 -5.19
C GLN A 102 -12.55 -34.41 -4.18
N GLN A 103 -11.42 -35.10 -4.07
CA GLN A 103 -10.38 -34.80 -3.11
C GLN A 103 -9.80 -33.44 -3.49
N LEU A 104 -10.23 -32.40 -2.77
CA LEU A 104 -9.87 -31.01 -3.05
C LEU A 104 -8.36 -30.90 -3.15
N LYS A 105 -7.91 -30.41 -4.30
CA LYS A 105 -6.48 -30.27 -4.60
C LYS A 105 -5.87 -29.29 -3.60
N LEU A 106 -4.85 -29.75 -2.87
CA LEU A 106 -4.15 -28.94 -1.88
C LEU A 106 -3.61 -27.67 -2.56
N TYR A 107 -3.83 -26.53 -1.93
CA TYR A 107 -3.34 -25.24 -2.43
C TYR A 107 -1.81 -25.23 -2.45
N PHE A 108 -1.24 -24.61 -3.48
CA PHE A 108 0.21 -24.45 -3.62
C PHE A 108 0.74 -23.42 -2.61
N ASN A 109 0.06 -22.27 -2.50
CA ASN A 109 0.24 -21.34 -1.39
C ASN A 109 -0.92 -21.51 -0.39
N PRO A 110 -0.67 -21.60 0.93
CA PRO A 110 -1.74 -21.73 1.92
C PRO A 110 -2.66 -20.50 1.96
N LEU A 111 -3.87 -20.66 2.53
CA LEU A 111 -4.73 -19.52 2.84
C LEU A 111 -4.14 -18.68 3.99
N PRO A 112 -4.52 -17.39 4.13
CA PRO A 112 -4.10 -16.56 5.25
C PRO A 112 -4.61 -17.15 6.57
N THR A 113 -3.71 -17.58 7.45
CA THR A 113 -4.09 -18.07 8.79
C THR A 113 -4.10 -16.93 9.80
N PRO A 114 -5.16 -16.77 10.62
CA PRO A 114 -5.12 -15.91 11.79
C PRO A 114 -3.89 -16.19 12.69
N PRO A 115 -3.26 -15.17 13.29
CA PRO A 115 -2.16 -15.38 14.22
C PRO A 115 -2.62 -16.09 15.50
N LYS A 116 -1.67 -16.61 16.28
CA LYS A 116 -1.98 -17.19 17.59
C LYS A 116 -2.34 -16.07 18.57
N LYS A 117 -3.53 -16.16 19.16
CA LYS A 117 -4.01 -15.26 20.24
C LYS A 117 -2.96 -15.12 21.35
N GLN A 118 -2.73 -13.89 21.82
CA GLN A 118 -1.79 -13.57 22.91
C GLN A 118 -2.49 -12.76 24.00
N ARG A 119 -2.05 -12.88 25.26
CA ARG A 119 -2.59 -12.12 26.38
C ARG A 119 -1.49 -11.49 27.25
N PRO A 120 -1.62 -10.20 27.65
CA PRO A 120 -2.56 -9.21 27.09
C PRO A 120 -2.36 -9.05 25.57
N GLY A 121 -3.39 -8.55 24.87
CA GLY A 121 -3.31 -8.31 23.43
C GLY A 121 -2.24 -7.27 23.05
N LEU A 122 -1.94 -7.15 21.75
CA LEU A 122 -1.02 -6.11 21.28
C LEU A 122 -1.70 -4.74 21.32
N LEU A 123 -1.00 -3.75 21.85
CA LEU A 123 -1.43 -2.37 21.97
C LEU A 123 -0.69 -1.51 20.94
N PRO A 124 -1.37 -0.69 20.12
CA PRO A 124 -0.69 0.18 19.17
C PRO A 124 0.02 1.36 19.85
N PHE A 125 1.19 1.71 19.31
CA PHE A 125 1.99 2.89 19.62
C PHE A 125 2.27 3.64 18.32
N ALA A 126 2.20 4.96 18.33
CA ALA A 126 2.38 5.79 17.13
C ALA A 126 3.44 6.88 17.34
N TRP A 127 4.14 7.25 16.26
CA TRP A 127 5.13 8.33 16.20
C TRP A 127 5.28 8.88 14.77
N GLY A 128 6.00 9.99 14.61
CA GLY A 128 6.04 10.80 13.38
C GLY A 128 5.09 12.01 13.46
N THR A 129 4.56 12.49 12.33
CA THR A 129 3.51 13.52 12.26
C THR A 129 2.11 12.94 12.40
N GLY A 130 1.23 13.60 13.17
CA GLY A 130 -0.15 13.16 13.43
C GLY A 130 -1.27 13.93 12.71
N ASN A 131 -0.93 15.00 11.98
CA ASN A 131 -1.81 16.13 11.63
C ASN A 131 -3.16 15.82 10.95
N PHE A 132 -3.37 14.63 10.39
CA PHE A 132 -4.61 14.23 9.71
C PHE A 132 -5.32 13.03 10.37
N GLY A 133 -4.99 12.72 11.63
CA GLY A 133 -5.62 11.66 12.41
C GLY A 133 -5.04 10.25 12.18
N GLN A 134 -3.97 10.13 11.39
CA GLN A 134 -3.38 8.84 10.99
C GLN A 134 -2.85 7.96 12.13
N PHE A 135 -2.68 8.51 13.34
CA PHE A 135 -2.35 7.74 14.56
C PHE A 135 -3.53 6.96 15.15
N GLY A 136 -4.78 7.35 14.85
CA GLY A 136 -5.96 6.75 15.46
C GLY A 136 -6.10 7.05 16.96
N MET A 137 -5.70 8.26 17.40
CA MET A 137 -5.63 8.66 18.82
C MET A 137 -6.64 9.73 19.24
N GLY A 138 -7.56 10.12 18.36
CA GLY A 138 -8.52 11.22 18.57
C GLY A 138 -7.98 12.59 18.16
N PRO A 139 -8.87 13.60 18.01
CA PRO A 139 -8.51 14.93 17.51
C PRO A 139 -7.60 15.74 18.45
N ASP A 140 -7.53 15.36 19.73
CA ASP A 140 -6.63 15.98 20.72
C ASP A 140 -5.16 15.56 20.58
N VAL A 141 -4.82 14.66 19.62
CA VAL A 141 -3.45 14.16 19.40
C VAL A 141 -3.09 14.18 17.92
N LEU A 142 -3.01 15.40 17.37
CA LEU A 142 -2.63 15.68 15.98
C LEU A 142 -1.20 16.24 15.83
N ASP A 143 -0.42 16.33 16.91
CA ASP A 143 0.94 16.87 16.92
C ASP A 143 1.99 15.93 16.27
N GLU A 144 3.23 16.42 16.15
CA GLU A 144 4.41 15.58 15.95
C GLU A 144 4.85 14.88 17.24
N LEU A 145 5.21 13.60 17.10
CA LEU A 145 5.56 12.69 18.17
C LEU A 145 6.93 12.07 17.86
N PRO A 146 8.04 12.61 18.38
CA PRO A 146 9.39 12.14 18.02
C PRO A 146 9.77 10.79 18.65
N LYS A 147 8.90 10.20 19.49
CA LYS A 147 9.09 8.91 20.18
C LYS A 147 7.76 8.15 20.28
N PRO A 148 7.75 6.80 20.29
CA PRO A 148 6.52 5.99 20.36
C PRO A 148 5.60 6.36 21.53
N LYS A 149 4.43 6.92 21.22
CA LYS A 149 3.37 7.26 22.19
C LYS A 149 2.32 6.16 22.20
N ARG A 150 1.91 5.72 23.40
CA ARG A 150 0.87 4.70 23.60
C ARG A 150 -0.49 5.22 23.11
N ASN A 151 -1.20 4.46 22.27
CA ASN A 151 -2.56 4.78 21.87
C ASN A 151 -3.55 4.50 23.03
N LEU A 152 -4.07 5.56 23.65
CA LEU A 152 -4.97 5.47 24.81
C LEU A 152 -6.40 5.09 24.43
N TRP A 153 -6.85 5.42 23.21
CA TRP A 153 -8.14 4.97 22.68
C TRP A 153 -8.17 3.44 22.58
N ALA A 154 -7.13 2.86 21.97
CA ALA A 154 -7.01 1.41 21.85
C ALA A 154 -6.92 0.73 23.23
N GLU A 155 -6.20 1.32 24.19
CA GLU A 155 -6.14 0.80 25.56
C GLU A 155 -7.52 0.78 26.23
N ALA A 156 -8.33 1.83 26.05
CA ALA A 156 -9.71 1.88 26.55
C ALA A 156 -10.64 0.85 25.86
N GLU A 157 -10.49 0.64 24.56
CA GLU A 157 -11.25 -0.38 23.82
C GLU A 157 -10.83 -1.83 24.17
N MET A 158 -9.55 -2.05 24.55
CA MET A 158 -9.08 -3.32 25.11
C MET A 158 -9.74 -3.60 26.49
N GLU A 159 -9.83 -2.60 27.37
CA GLU A 159 -10.50 -2.74 28.67
C GLU A 159 -12.02 -3.02 28.52
N LYS A 160 -12.67 -2.43 27.51
CA LYS A 160 -14.07 -2.71 27.13
C LYS A 160 -14.27 -4.10 26.49
N ASN A 161 -13.18 -4.79 26.12
CA ASN A 161 -13.19 -6.02 25.32
C ASN A 161 -13.77 -5.84 23.90
N SER A 162 -13.79 -4.61 23.36
CA SER A 162 -14.35 -4.28 22.04
C SER A 162 -13.67 -5.05 20.91
N PHE A 163 -12.38 -5.37 21.07
CA PHE A 163 -11.56 -6.14 20.13
C PHE A 163 -11.67 -7.67 20.30
N GLY A 164 -12.35 -8.15 21.34
CA GLY A 164 -12.44 -9.56 21.70
C GLY A 164 -12.20 -9.82 23.19
N GLU A 165 -12.45 -11.06 23.61
CA GLU A 165 -12.49 -11.47 25.02
C GLU A 165 -11.17 -11.28 25.79
N ASN A 166 -11.27 -11.04 27.10
CA ASN A 166 -10.15 -11.04 28.03
C ASN A 166 -9.02 -10.05 27.65
N LYS A 167 -9.36 -8.81 27.29
CA LYS A 167 -8.41 -7.78 26.81
C LYS A 167 -7.62 -8.24 25.57
N ALA A 168 -8.34 -8.76 24.59
CA ALA A 168 -7.82 -8.87 23.23
C ALA A 168 -7.45 -7.48 22.69
N GLY A 169 -6.52 -7.43 21.73
CA GLY A 169 -6.03 -6.19 21.13
C GLY A 169 -5.92 -6.33 19.61
N MET A 170 -4.96 -5.62 19.02
CA MET A 170 -4.70 -5.71 17.58
C MET A 170 -3.92 -6.98 17.22
N GLU A 171 -4.24 -7.56 16.07
CA GLU A 171 -3.50 -8.66 15.44
C GLU A 171 -2.57 -8.16 14.33
N PHE A 172 -2.93 -7.07 13.64
CA PHE A 172 -2.21 -6.56 12.47
C PHE A 172 -2.39 -5.04 12.30
N VAL A 173 -1.41 -4.39 11.65
CA VAL A 173 -1.46 -2.97 11.26
C VAL A 173 -0.82 -2.78 9.88
N ALA A 174 -1.39 -1.88 9.07
CA ALA A 174 -0.78 -1.35 7.85
C ALA A 174 -0.98 0.16 7.80
N SER A 175 0.11 0.92 7.69
CA SER A 175 0.11 2.37 7.54
C SER A 175 0.34 2.73 6.07
N GLY A 176 -0.57 3.51 5.49
CA GLY A 176 -0.45 4.05 4.14
C GLY A 176 0.17 5.44 4.13
N GLY A 177 -0.07 6.21 3.07
CA GLY A 177 0.45 7.57 2.91
C GLY A 177 0.11 8.48 4.10
N LEU A 178 -1.19 8.75 4.32
CA LEU A 178 -1.71 9.58 5.42
C LEU A 178 -2.87 8.90 6.17
N HIS A 179 -2.84 7.58 6.28
CA HIS A 179 -3.88 6.79 6.95
C HIS A 179 -3.30 5.49 7.55
N THR A 180 -4.07 4.84 8.43
CA THR A 180 -3.73 3.55 9.04
C THR A 180 -4.93 2.61 9.06
N ILE A 181 -4.67 1.34 8.76
CA ILE A 181 -5.59 0.21 8.88
C ILE A 181 -5.12 -0.67 10.05
N PHE A 182 -6.03 -1.01 10.96
CA PHE A 182 -5.81 -2.02 12.01
C PHE A 182 -6.72 -3.23 11.79
N ILE A 183 -6.30 -4.40 12.27
CA ILE A 183 -7.17 -5.59 12.38
C ILE A 183 -7.15 -6.09 13.84
N ASP A 184 -8.33 -6.32 14.41
CA ASP A 184 -8.48 -6.87 15.76
C ASP A 184 -8.56 -8.42 15.81
N GLU A 185 -8.61 -9.00 17.02
CA GLU A 185 -8.69 -10.47 17.21
C GLU A 185 -9.95 -11.13 16.61
N LYS A 186 -11.03 -10.37 16.38
CA LYS A 186 -12.21 -10.89 15.65
C LYS A 186 -11.99 -10.85 14.14
N GLY A 187 -10.89 -10.28 13.65
CA GLY A 187 -10.64 -9.98 12.24
C GLY A 187 -11.40 -8.76 11.72
N THR A 188 -11.85 -7.87 12.60
CA THR A 188 -12.54 -6.63 12.21
C THR A 188 -11.52 -5.64 11.68
N VAL A 189 -11.78 -5.03 10.51
CA VAL A 189 -10.94 -3.96 9.95
C VAL A 189 -11.38 -2.62 10.52
N TRP A 190 -10.43 -1.86 11.08
CA TRP A 190 -10.63 -0.50 11.61
C TRP A 190 -9.72 0.48 10.84
N THR A 191 -10.19 1.69 10.54
CA THR A 191 -9.45 2.68 9.73
C THR A 191 -9.47 4.08 10.33
N CYS A 192 -8.37 4.84 10.18
CA CYS A 192 -8.23 6.24 10.59
C CYS A 192 -7.24 7.00 9.66
N GLY A 193 -7.32 8.34 9.61
CA GLY A 193 -6.51 9.22 8.76
C GLY A 193 -7.31 9.92 7.65
N VAL A 194 -6.62 10.35 6.59
CA VAL A 194 -7.22 11.04 5.42
C VAL A 194 -8.21 10.14 4.67
N ASN A 195 -9.33 10.71 4.22
CA ASN A 195 -10.36 9.99 3.43
C ASN A 195 -10.73 10.67 2.10
N ASP A 196 -10.06 11.74 1.68
CA ASP A 196 -10.43 12.51 0.48
C ASP A 196 -10.35 11.67 -0.80
N ASP A 197 -9.40 10.73 -0.84
CA ASP A 197 -9.25 9.71 -1.89
C ASP A 197 -9.84 8.34 -1.48
N ALA A 198 -10.87 8.34 -0.62
CA ALA A 198 -11.64 7.18 -0.15
C ALA A 198 -10.85 6.08 0.62
N ALA A 199 -9.64 6.40 1.09
CA ALA A 199 -8.70 5.45 1.69
C ALA A 199 -9.22 4.73 2.96
N LEU A 200 -10.19 5.32 3.69
CA LEU A 200 -10.70 4.69 4.90
C LEU A 200 -11.73 3.59 4.65
N GLY A 201 -12.23 3.40 3.42
CA GLY A 201 -13.21 2.35 3.11
C GLY A 201 -14.57 2.54 3.78
N ARG A 202 -14.88 3.77 4.18
CA ARG A 202 -16.14 4.19 4.79
C ARG A 202 -16.41 5.65 4.44
N ILE A 203 -17.67 6.08 4.55
CA ILE A 203 -18.06 7.49 4.38
C ILE A 203 -17.70 8.25 5.66
N THR A 204 -17.07 9.43 5.52
CA THR A 204 -16.78 10.36 6.63
C THR A 204 -17.48 11.72 6.50
N GLN A 205 -18.06 12.04 5.34
CA GLN A 205 -18.76 13.30 5.10
C GLN A 205 -20.28 13.12 5.29
N ASN A 206 -20.94 14.09 5.92
CA ASN A 206 -22.39 14.14 6.13
C ASN A 206 -22.97 12.88 6.82
N VAL A 207 -22.19 12.24 7.72
CA VAL A 207 -22.65 11.10 8.53
C VAL A 207 -23.56 11.62 9.65
N PRO A 208 -24.85 11.26 9.73
CA PRO A 208 -25.76 11.79 10.74
C PRO A 208 -25.34 11.39 12.16
N ASP A 209 -25.48 12.30 13.13
CA ASP A 209 -25.26 11.98 14.54
C ASP A 209 -26.46 11.19 15.11
N PRO A 210 -26.28 9.94 15.59
CA PRO A 210 -27.36 9.15 16.18
C PRO A 210 -27.83 9.70 17.54
N ASN A 211 -27.05 10.55 18.21
CA ASN A 211 -27.37 11.14 19.52
C ASN A 211 -28.04 12.51 19.41
N ASN A 212 -27.83 13.23 18.29
CA ASN A 212 -28.33 14.59 18.08
C ASN A 212 -28.99 14.73 16.69
N PRO A 213 -30.28 14.33 16.56
CA PRO A 213 -30.99 14.30 15.28
C PRO A 213 -31.02 15.65 14.56
N GLY A 214 -30.55 15.65 13.31
CA GLY A 214 -30.44 16.84 12.47
C GLY A 214 -29.05 17.50 12.45
N SER A 215 -28.10 16.97 13.23
CA SER A 215 -26.67 17.27 13.09
C SER A 215 -25.90 16.11 12.44
N PHE A 216 -24.65 16.39 12.08
CA PHE A 216 -23.71 15.41 11.54
C PHE A 216 -22.52 15.26 12.49
N LEU A 217 -21.93 14.07 12.53
CA LEU A 217 -20.70 13.81 13.28
C LEU A 217 -19.54 14.63 12.69
N SER A 218 -18.58 15.02 13.53
CA SER A 218 -17.39 15.74 13.07
C SER A 218 -16.57 14.89 12.11
N VAL A 219 -16.09 15.49 11.02
CA VAL A 219 -15.16 14.82 10.10
C VAL A 219 -13.85 14.49 10.83
N ASP A 220 -13.40 15.37 11.73
CA ASP A 220 -12.14 15.22 12.46
C ASP A 220 -12.19 14.09 13.50
N ASP A 221 -13.33 13.90 14.17
CA ASP A 221 -13.57 12.71 15.00
C ASP A 221 -13.56 11.45 14.14
N LEU A 222 -14.30 11.48 13.02
CA LEU A 222 -14.43 10.37 12.09
C LEU A 222 -13.13 10.01 11.36
N THR A 223 -12.13 10.89 11.30
CA THR A 223 -10.80 10.59 10.73
C THR A 223 -9.79 10.23 11.82
N ALA A 224 -9.74 10.96 12.95
CA ALA A 224 -8.75 10.77 14.00
C ALA A 224 -9.06 9.62 14.98
N ILE A 225 -10.30 9.15 15.05
CA ILE A 225 -10.70 7.95 15.80
C ILE A 225 -10.83 6.77 14.82
N PRO A 226 -10.26 5.58 15.10
CA PRO A 226 -10.49 4.41 14.27
C PRO A 226 -11.92 3.90 14.39
N HIS A 227 -12.62 3.79 13.26
CA HIS A 227 -13.94 3.16 13.19
C HIS A 227 -13.87 1.87 12.35
N PRO A 228 -14.70 0.87 12.66
CA PRO A 228 -14.73 -0.38 11.92
C PRO A 228 -15.42 -0.20 10.56
N LEU A 229 -15.14 -1.09 9.60
CA LEU A 229 -15.80 -1.09 8.28
C LEU A 229 -17.10 -1.91 8.33
N PRO A 230 -18.31 -1.29 8.31
CA PRO A 230 -19.55 -2.02 8.56
C PRO A 230 -19.83 -3.09 7.52
N THR A 231 -19.59 -2.79 6.23
CA THR A 231 -19.84 -3.74 5.13
C THR A 231 -19.04 -5.04 5.26
N LEU A 232 -17.85 -5.01 5.88
CA LEU A 232 -17.06 -6.22 6.14
C LEU A 232 -17.59 -7.02 7.33
N ILE A 233 -18.17 -6.34 8.33
CA ILE A 233 -18.87 -6.99 9.45
C ILE A 233 -20.14 -7.69 8.92
N ASP A 234 -20.95 -6.97 8.13
CA ASP A 234 -22.20 -7.47 7.56
C ASP A 234 -22.00 -8.68 6.63
N GLU A 235 -20.87 -8.73 5.91
CA GLU A 235 -20.46 -9.87 5.09
C GLU A 235 -19.84 -11.05 5.88
N GLY A 236 -19.56 -10.88 7.17
CA GLY A 236 -18.83 -11.89 7.97
C GLY A 236 -17.39 -12.10 7.49
N PHE A 237 -16.73 -11.04 7.02
CA PHE A 237 -15.38 -11.03 6.49
C PHE A 237 -14.35 -10.95 7.64
N ARG A 238 -13.79 -12.09 8.05
CA ARG A 238 -12.67 -12.12 9.01
C ARG A 238 -11.37 -11.79 8.30
N ALA A 239 -10.92 -10.54 8.37
CA ALA A 239 -9.62 -10.15 7.82
C ALA A 239 -8.45 -10.83 8.55
N VAL A 240 -7.35 -11.05 7.83
CA VAL A 240 -6.08 -11.60 8.36
C VAL A 240 -4.88 -10.76 7.95
N LYS A 241 -4.90 -10.15 6.76
CA LYS A 241 -3.93 -9.11 6.34
C LYS A 241 -4.66 -7.98 5.64
N ALA A 242 -4.09 -6.78 5.75
CA ALA A 242 -4.43 -5.61 4.94
C ALA A 242 -3.16 -4.99 4.35
N VAL A 243 -3.32 -4.18 3.30
CA VAL A 243 -2.27 -3.33 2.73
C VAL A 243 -2.85 -1.97 2.37
N ALA A 244 -2.00 -0.95 2.48
CA ALA A 244 -2.32 0.45 2.30
C ALA A 244 -1.24 1.08 1.41
N GLY A 245 -1.64 1.73 0.32
CA GLY A 245 -0.78 2.61 -0.48
C GLY A 245 -0.91 4.07 -0.01
N ASP A 246 -0.79 5.02 -0.93
CA ASP A 246 -1.11 6.43 -0.65
C ASP A 246 -2.59 6.57 -0.27
N SER A 247 -3.45 5.97 -1.12
CA SER A 247 -4.90 5.98 -0.98
C SER A 247 -5.58 4.65 -1.34
N ILE A 248 -4.97 3.82 -2.19
CA ILE A 248 -5.51 2.48 -2.51
C ILE A 248 -5.31 1.52 -1.33
N CYS A 249 -6.35 0.75 -1.02
CA CYS A 249 -6.32 -0.20 0.10
C CYS A 249 -6.89 -1.56 -0.30
N ALA A 250 -6.40 -2.63 0.33
CA ALA A 250 -6.97 -3.97 0.19
C ALA A 250 -6.85 -4.79 1.48
N ALA A 251 -7.79 -5.71 1.69
CA ALA A 251 -7.76 -6.71 2.75
C ALA A 251 -8.06 -8.11 2.21
N VAL A 252 -7.53 -9.14 2.87
CA VAL A 252 -7.80 -10.54 2.58
C VAL A 252 -8.28 -11.29 3.82
N SER A 253 -9.32 -12.13 3.64
CA SER A 253 -9.90 -12.94 4.72
C SER A 253 -9.15 -14.25 4.98
N ASP A 254 -9.45 -14.89 6.13
CA ASP A 254 -9.06 -16.26 6.44
C ASP A 254 -9.52 -17.29 5.40
N LYS A 255 -10.67 -17.02 4.76
CA LYS A 255 -11.21 -17.79 3.63
C LYS A 255 -10.52 -17.49 2.30
N GLY A 256 -9.58 -16.54 2.23
CA GLY A 256 -8.87 -16.13 1.01
C GLY A 256 -9.68 -15.26 0.04
N GLU A 257 -10.68 -14.54 0.55
CA GLU A 257 -11.50 -13.59 -0.22
C GLU A 257 -10.82 -12.21 -0.23
N LEU A 258 -10.85 -11.51 -1.36
CA LEU A 258 -10.28 -10.17 -1.50
C LEU A 258 -11.36 -9.09 -1.38
N ARG A 259 -11.03 -7.98 -0.73
CA ARG A 259 -11.79 -6.72 -0.75
C ARG A 259 -10.86 -5.54 -0.97
N VAL A 260 -11.26 -4.57 -1.79
CA VAL A 260 -10.43 -3.45 -2.26
C VAL A 260 -11.25 -2.14 -2.22
N TRP A 261 -10.62 -1.02 -1.86
CA TRP A 261 -11.25 0.30 -1.78
C TRP A 261 -10.22 1.44 -1.99
N GLY A 262 -10.67 2.69 -1.99
CA GLY A 262 -9.83 3.88 -2.23
C GLY A 262 -9.79 4.32 -3.69
N SER A 263 -8.69 4.94 -4.11
CA SER A 263 -8.40 5.33 -5.50
C SER A 263 -6.91 5.13 -5.84
N PHE A 264 -6.59 5.13 -7.13
CA PHE A 264 -5.24 5.24 -7.65
C PHE A 264 -4.98 6.65 -8.18
N ARG A 265 -3.74 7.12 -8.04
CA ARG A 265 -3.23 8.36 -8.64
C ARG A 265 -2.10 8.05 -9.62
N ALA A 266 -2.00 8.90 -10.64
CA ALA A 266 -0.96 8.95 -11.65
C ALA A 266 -0.23 10.30 -11.56
N ASN A 267 0.87 10.49 -12.28
CA ASN A 267 1.61 11.77 -12.25
C ASN A 267 0.74 12.97 -12.69
N GLU A 268 -0.23 12.74 -13.59
CA GLU A 268 -1.17 13.75 -14.08
C GLU A 268 -2.39 14.00 -13.16
N GLY A 269 -2.52 13.31 -12.01
CA GLY A 269 -3.64 13.45 -11.08
C GLY A 269 -4.38 12.13 -10.81
N SER A 270 -5.71 12.17 -10.67
CA SER A 270 -6.51 10.95 -10.45
C SER A 270 -6.39 9.96 -11.62
N LEU A 271 -6.05 8.71 -11.31
CA LEU A 271 -6.22 7.57 -12.22
C LEU A 271 -7.55 6.84 -11.96
N GLY A 272 -8.21 7.15 -10.85
CA GLY A 272 -9.48 6.56 -10.44
C GLY A 272 -9.34 5.16 -9.84
N PHE A 273 -10.41 4.39 -9.88
CA PHE A 273 -10.49 3.01 -9.41
C PHE A 273 -10.66 2.04 -10.59
N SER A 274 -10.90 0.76 -10.30
CA SER A 274 -11.41 -0.17 -11.30
C SER A 274 -12.82 0.24 -11.78
N THR A 275 -13.30 -0.42 -12.84
CA THR A 275 -14.59 -0.14 -13.52
C THR A 275 -14.82 1.31 -13.99
N GLY A 276 -13.82 2.19 -13.94
CA GLY A 276 -13.91 3.59 -14.38
C GLY A 276 -14.49 4.58 -13.35
N LEU A 277 -14.68 4.15 -12.10
CA LEU A 277 -15.02 5.05 -10.99
C LEU A 277 -13.82 5.95 -10.66
N GLN A 278 -14.04 7.09 -9.99
CA GLN A 278 -12.95 7.91 -9.46
C GLN A 278 -12.51 7.43 -8.07
N HIS A 279 -13.48 7.11 -7.21
CA HIS A 279 -13.25 6.73 -5.82
C HIS A 279 -14.15 5.57 -5.42
N GLN A 280 -13.63 4.65 -4.61
CA GLN A 280 -14.37 3.52 -4.08
C GLN A 280 -14.45 3.62 -2.56
N TYR A 281 -15.50 4.26 -2.04
CA TYR A 281 -15.70 4.55 -0.61
C TYR A 281 -16.10 3.36 0.27
N THR A 282 -16.29 2.17 -0.30
CA THR A 282 -16.58 0.94 0.44
C THR A 282 -15.80 -0.26 -0.12
N PRO A 283 -15.35 -1.21 0.70
CA PRO A 283 -14.68 -2.43 0.26
C PRO A 283 -15.53 -3.25 -0.72
N VAL A 284 -14.97 -3.58 -1.90
CA VAL A 284 -15.63 -4.38 -2.93
C VAL A 284 -14.74 -5.52 -3.46
N PRO A 285 -15.32 -6.64 -3.92
CA PRO A 285 -14.59 -7.65 -4.69
C PRO A 285 -14.38 -7.18 -6.14
N ILE A 286 -13.15 -7.29 -6.65
CA ILE A 286 -12.78 -6.88 -8.03
C ILE A 286 -11.94 -7.90 -8.81
N LEU A 287 -11.57 -9.03 -8.19
CA LEU A 287 -10.69 -10.04 -8.78
C LEU A 287 -11.45 -11.37 -8.94
N GLU A 288 -11.81 -11.70 -10.18
CA GLU A 288 -12.39 -12.99 -10.54
C GLU A 288 -11.27 -14.03 -10.72
N LEU A 289 -11.39 -15.17 -10.02
CA LEU A 289 -10.40 -16.25 -9.99
C LEU A 289 -10.96 -17.55 -10.59
N SER A 290 -10.12 -18.56 -10.81
CA SER A 290 -10.59 -19.81 -11.44
C SER A 290 -11.42 -20.67 -10.47
N HIS A 291 -12.73 -20.74 -10.70
CA HIS A 291 -13.67 -21.56 -9.93
C HIS A 291 -14.00 -22.87 -10.65
N LYS A 292 -13.05 -23.81 -10.70
CA LYS A 292 -13.30 -25.15 -11.28
C LYS A 292 -13.75 -26.14 -10.20
N PRO A 293 -14.67 -27.08 -10.48
CA PRO A 293 -14.99 -28.16 -9.55
C PRO A 293 -13.73 -28.94 -9.14
N GLY A 294 -13.45 -29.00 -7.83
CA GLY A 294 -12.25 -29.63 -7.27
C GLY A 294 -10.97 -28.77 -7.23
N ASP A 295 -10.94 -27.62 -7.92
CA ASP A 295 -9.75 -26.76 -8.06
C ASP A 295 -10.17 -25.27 -8.07
N ILE A 296 -10.34 -24.72 -6.86
CA ILE A 296 -10.85 -23.35 -6.63
C ILE A 296 -9.69 -22.42 -6.28
N GLU A 297 -9.41 -21.45 -7.12
CA GLU A 297 -8.40 -20.43 -6.87
C GLU A 297 -8.91 -19.31 -5.94
N LYS A 298 -8.08 -18.97 -4.96
CA LYS A 298 -8.29 -17.96 -3.91
C LYS A 298 -7.02 -17.13 -3.68
N VAL A 299 -7.11 -16.01 -2.95
CA VAL A 299 -5.95 -15.19 -2.54
C VAL A 299 -5.24 -15.80 -1.33
N SER A 300 -3.90 -15.76 -1.34
CA SER A 300 -3.04 -16.22 -0.24
C SER A 300 -2.20 -15.08 0.39
N SER A 301 -1.83 -14.06 -0.38
CA SER A 301 -1.18 -12.85 0.15
C SER A 301 -1.39 -11.66 -0.78
N ILE A 302 -1.18 -10.46 -0.25
CA ILE A 302 -1.34 -9.17 -0.93
C ILE A 302 -0.16 -8.25 -0.59
N ALA A 303 0.19 -7.34 -1.50
CA ALA A 303 1.17 -6.27 -1.31
C ALA A 303 0.67 -4.99 -2.01
N ALA A 304 1.09 -3.82 -1.52
CA ALA A 304 0.79 -2.53 -2.13
C ALA A 304 2.07 -1.70 -2.28
N GLY A 305 2.17 -0.93 -3.35
CA GLY A 305 2.95 0.29 -3.39
C GLY A 305 2.03 1.51 -3.26
N SER A 306 2.59 2.70 -3.43
CA SER A 306 1.87 3.98 -3.33
C SER A 306 0.60 4.00 -4.18
N ASN A 307 0.68 3.58 -5.44
CA ASN A 307 -0.44 3.63 -6.38
C ASN A 307 -0.60 2.35 -7.20
N HIS A 308 -0.24 1.18 -6.64
CA HIS A 308 -0.49 -0.13 -7.27
C HIS A 308 -0.65 -1.25 -6.25
N LEU A 309 -1.36 -2.31 -6.64
CA LEU A 309 -1.55 -3.52 -5.86
C LEU A 309 -0.94 -4.73 -6.57
N LEU A 310 -0.39 -5.65 -5.77
CA LEU A 310 -0.02 -7.01 -6.16
C LEU A 310 -0.83 -8.01 -5.32
N VAL A 311 -1.35 -9.05 -5.96
CA VAL A 311 -2.08 -10.14 -5.30
C VAL A 311 -1.51 -11.49 -5.71
N LEU A 312 -1.16 -12.28 -4.70
CA LEU A 312 -0.70 -13.65 -4.83
C LEU A 312 -1.84 -14.64 -4.57
N THR A 313 -2.01 -15.62 -5.46
CA THR A 313 -3.02 -16.66 -5.31
C THR A 313 -2.47 -17.94 -4.68
N THR A 314 -3.39 -18.73 -4.12
CA THR A 314 -3.25 -20.14 -3.76
C THR A 314 -2.65 -21.04 -4.83
N HIS A 315 -2.67 -20.62 -6.11
CA HIS A 315 -2.09 -21.37 -7.24
C HIS A 315 -0.67 -20.89 -7.61
N GLY A 316 -0.16 -19.86 -6.93
CA GLY A 316 1.12 -19.23 -7.23
C GLY A 316 1.05 -18.26 -8.43
N HIS A 317 -0.13 -17.70 -8.70
CA HIS A 317 -0.30 -16.66 -9.73
C HIS A 317 -0.24 -15.27 -9.10
N ILE A 318 0.33 -14.31 -9.84
CA ILE A 318 0.40 -12.90 -9.45
C ILE A 318 -0.55 -12.11 -10.32
N TYR A 319 -1.37 -11.26 -9.72
CA TYR A 319 -2.19 -10.25 -10.39
C TYR A 319 -1.75 -8.84 -9.97
N SER A 320 -1.76 -7.89 -10.90
CA SER A 320 -1.29 -6.51 -10.65
C SER A 320 -2.14 -5.46 -11.35
N TRP A 321 -2.46 -4.36 -10.64
CA TRP A 321 -3.19 -3.22 -11.18
C TRP A 321 -2.96 -1.93 -10.40
N GLY A 322 -3.31 -0.80 -11.00
CA GLY A 322 -3.08 0.55 -10.51
C GLY A 322 -2.39 1.43 -11.56
N ALA A 323 -1.54 2.36 -11.11
CA ALA A 323 -0.63 3.11 -11.95
C ALA A 323 0.42 2.19 -12.59
N GLY A 324 0.79 2.48 -13.84
CA GLY A 324 1.78 1.72 -14.62
C GLY A 324 2.87 2.57 -15.28
N GLU A 325 2.91 3.86 -14.98
CA GLU A 325 3.82 4.86 -15.59
C GLU A 325 5.30 4.56 -15.35
N GLN A 326 5.61 3.87 -14.23
CA GLN A 326 6.95 3.42 -13.87
C GLN A 326 7.13 1.91 -14.09
N ALA A 327 6.29 1.29 -14.92
CA ALA A 327 6.23 -0.16 -15.19
C ALA A 327 6.03 -1.08 -13.96
N GLN A 328 5.59 -0.54 -12.80
CA GLN A 328 5.40 -1.29 -11.54
C GLN A 328 4.40 -2.45 -11.63
N LEU A 329 3.61 -2.53 -12.70
CA LEU A 329 2.68 -3.63 -12.99
C LEU A 329 3.34 -4.82 -13.70
N GLY A 330 4.60 -4.75 -14.12
CA GLY A 330 5.31 -5.87 -14.76
C GLY A 330 4.69 -6.32 -16.09
N ARG A 331 3.87 -5.45 -16.69
CA ARG A 331 3.11 -5.63 -17.93
C ARG A 331 3.00 -4.29 -18.65
N LYS A 332 3.01 -4.30 -19.98
CA LYS A 332 2.98 -3.07 -20.78
C LYS A 332 1.58 -2.48 -20.91
N VAL A 333 1.24 -1.52 -20.04
CA VAL A 333 0.15 -0.56 -20.28
C VAL A 333 0.61 0.43 -21.37
N LEU A 334 -0.33 1.04 -22.10
CA LEU A 334 -0.04 2.15 -23.03
C LEU A 334 -0.66 3.42 -22.48
N GLU A 335 0.07 4.54 -22.48
CA GLU A 335 -0.40 5.84 -21.95
C GLU A 335 -1.80 6.25 -22.42
N ARG A 336 -2.05 6.15 -23.73
CA ARG A 336 -3.37 6.43 -24.35
C ARG A 336 -4.52 5.51 -23.87
N ARG A 337 -4.23 4.57 -22.97
CA ARG A 337 -5.13 3.63 -22.29
C ARG A 337 -4.66 3.38 -20.84
N LYS A 338 -4.12 4.40 -20.15
CA LYS A 338 -3.64 4.27 -18.76
C LYS A 338 -4.70 3.71 -17.79
N MET A 339 -5.99 3.95 -18.05
CA MET A 339 -7.11 3.34 -17.32
C MET A 339 -7.11 1.79 -17.33
N ASN A 340 -6.54 1.13 -18.35
CA ASN A 340 -6.36 -0.32 -18.36
C ASN A 340 -5.35 -0.79 -17.28
N GLY A 341 -4.61 0.14 -16.67
CA GLY A 341 -3.81 -0.11 -15.47
C GLY A 341 -4.67 -0.53 -14.27
N THR A 342 -5.88 0.04 -14.07
CA THR A 342 -6.73 -0.22 -12.89
C THR A 342 -7.54 -1.52 -12.96
N VAL A 343 -7.35 -2.33 -14.01
CA VAL A 343 -7.95 -3.67 -14.17
C VAL A 343 -6.94 -4.74 -13.74
N PRO A 344 -7.30 -5.70 -12.86
CA PRO A 344 -6.43 -6.82 -12.50
C PRO A 344 -6.05 -7.69 -13.71
N GLU A 345 -4.75 -7.76 -14.01
CA GLU A 345 -4.19 -8.67 -15.02
C GLU A 345 -3.02 -9.49 -14.43
N LYS A 346 -2.78 -10.66 -15.00
CA LYS A 346 -1.79 -11.63 -14.50
C LYS A 346 -0.36 -11.33 -14.98
N VAL A 347 0.58 -11.25 -14.05
CA VAL A 347 2.02 -11.09 -14.30
C VAL A 347 2.67 -12.46 -14.60
N THR A 348 3.76 -12.47 -15.39
CA THR A 348 4.51 -13.68 -15.73
C THR A 348 5.99 -13.53 -15.36
N LEU A 349 6.50 -14.40 -14.48
CA LEU A 349 7.90 -14.41 -14.02
C LEU A 349 8.80 -15.18 -15.02
N GLY A 350 9.14 -14.52 -16.13
CA GLY A 350 9.98 -15.06 -17.21
C GLY A 350 9.34 -16.16 -18.07
N THR A 351 8.70 -17.17 -17.46
CA THR A 351 7.97 -18.23 -18.17
C THR A 351 6.58 -18.45 -17.55
N ARG A 352 5.61 -18.88 -18.38
CA ARG A 352 4.19 -19.02 -17.96
C ARG A 352 3.92 -20.12 -16.93
N GLY A 353 4.86 -21.05 -16.73
CA GLY A 353 4.72 -22.18 -15.80
C GLY A 353 5.22 -21.92 -14.38
N ARG A 354 6.07 -20.89 -14.20
CA ARG A 354 6.65 -20.52 -12.91
C ARG A 354 5.58 -20.02 -11.93
N LYS A 355 5.75 -20.33 -10.64
CA LYS A 355 4.85 -19.88 -9.57
C LYS A 355 5.57 -18.93 -8.62
N ALA A 356 4.81 -18.07 -7.96
CA ALA A 356 5.30 -17.26 -6.85
C ALA A 356 4.87 -17.85 -5.50
N VAL A 357 5.74 -17.71 -4.50
CA VAL A 357 5.50 -18.07 -3.09
C VAL A 357 5.39 -16.83 -2.19
N THR A 358 5.98 -15.71 -2.61
CA THR A 358 5.92 -14.41 -1.91
C THR A 358 5.81 -13.28 -2.94
N VAL A 359 5.15 -12.18 -2.56
CA VAL A 359 5.11 -10.90 -3.29
C VAL A 359 5.40 -9.75 -2.33
N GLY A 360 5.95 -8.66 -2.83
CA GLY A 360 6.22 -7.43 -2.09
C GLY A 360 6.37 -6.23 -3.03
N ALA A 361 6.40 -5.02 -2.49
CA ALA A 361 6.49 -3.80 -3.28
C ALA A 361 7.13 -2.67 -2.46
N GLY A 362 7.53 -1.61 -3.17
CA GLY A 362 7.67 -0.27 -2.63
C GLY A 362 6.84 0.72 -3.46
N ALA A 363 7.08 2.02 -3.33
CA ALA A 363 6.18 3.05 -3.89
C ALA A 363 5.88 2.86 -5.39
N PHE A 364 6.93 2.61 -6.18
CA PHE A 364 6.90 2.58 -7.66
C PHE A 364 7.59 1.34 -8.26
N HIS A 365 7.81 0.31 -7.44
CA HIS A 365 8.50 -0.92 -7.84
C HIS A 365 7.90 -2.13 -7.11
N SER A 366 8.15 -3.32 -7.65
CA SER A 366 7.41 -4.55 -7.33
C SER A 366 8.32 -5.77 -7.36
N PHE A 367 7.98 -6.77 -6.54
CA PHE A 367 8.76 -7.98 -6.38
C PHE A 367 7.91 -9.24 -6.27
N ALA A 368 8.52 -10.36 -6.66
CA ALA A 368 8.06 -11.70 -6.32
C ALA A 368 9.23 -12.63 -6.02
N VAL A 369 9.00 -13.61 -5.16
CA VAL A 369 9.90 -14.75 -4.94
C VAL A 369 9.23 -15.97 -5.53
N ASP A 370 9.97 -16.74 -6.33
CA ASP A 370 9.43 -17.88 -7.07
C ASP A 370 9.53 -19.23 -6.33
N ASP A 371 8.97 -20.27 -6.96
CA ASP A 371 8.94 -21.64 -6.44
C ASP A 371 10.31 -22.36 -6.43
N ASN A 372 11.35 -21.77 -7.02
CA ASN A 372 12.74 -22.19 -6.83
C ASN A 372 13.45 -21.43 -5.69
N GLY A 373 12.92 -20.26 -5.29
CA GLY A 373 13.54 -19.32 -4.36
C GLY A 373 14.24 -18.13 -5.03
N ASP A 374 14.13 -17.96 -6.35
CA ASP A 374 14.68 -16.78 -7.03
C ASP A 374 13.85 -15.53 -6.77
N VAL A 375 14.51 -14.40 -6.49
CA VAL A 375 13.88 -13.08 -6.42
C VAL A 375 13.78 -12.43 -7.81
N TRP A 376 12.61 -11.89 -8.12
CA TRP A 376 12.30 -11.16 -9.34
C TRP A 376 11.83 -9.75 -8.99
N GLY A 377 12.45 -8.72 -9.59
CA GLY A 377 12.10 -7.31 -9.42
C GLY A 377 11.66 -6.65 -10.72
N TRP A 378 10.81 -5.62 -10.62
CA TRP A 378 10.42 -4.76 -11.76
C TRP A 378 9.87 -3.40 -11.29
N GLY A 379 9.79 -2.44 -12.21
CA GLY A 379 9.31 -1.09 -11.97
C GLY A 379 10.44 -0.04 -11.95
N LEU A 380 10.25 1.05 -11.19
CA LEU A 380 11.24 2.13 -11.07
C LEU A 380 12.56 1.61 -10.48
N ASN A 381 13.66 1.87 -11.18
CA ASN A 381 15.02 1.46 -10.81
C ASN A 381 16.03 2.62 -10.96
N SER A 382 15.55 3.87 -10.93
CA SER A 382 16.36 5.09 -11.09
C SER A 382 17.49 5.28 -10.08
N MET A 383 17.41 4.58 -8.95
CA MET A 383 18.38 4.54 -7.86
C MET A 383 18.82 3.09 -7.59
N GLY A 384 18.69 2.18 -8.56
CA GLY A 384 19.01 0.75 -8.39
C GLY A 384 18.08 -0.01 -7.44
N GLN A 385 16.93 0.55 -7.06
CA GLN A 385 16.08 0.01 -5.99
C GLN A 385 15.38 -1.32 -6.31
N THR A 386 15.39 -1.80 -7.56
CA THR A 386 14.93 -3.17 -7.85
C THR A 386 15.99 -4.24 -7.54
N GLY A 387 17.24 -3.85 -7.26
CA GLY A 387 18.35 -4.78 -7.01
C GLY A 387 18.81 -5.57 -8.24
N THR A 388 18.32 -5.27 -9.44
CA THR A 388 18.66 -6.00 -10.67
C THR A 388 19.98 -5.54 -11.31
N GLY A 389 20.72 -4.64 -10.66
CA GLY A 389 21.87 -3.92 -11.21
C GLY A 389 21.48 -2.59 -11.87
N PHE A 390 22.49 -1.77 -12.16
CA PHE A 390 22.37 -0.50 -12.90
C PHE A 390 23.71 -0.24 -13.64
N SER A 391 23.72 -0.44 -14.96
CA SER A 391 24.90 -0.28 -15.83
C SER A 391 24.78 0.91 -16.78
N SER A 392 23.56 1.31 -17.13
CA SER A 392 23.28 2.53 -17.90
C SER A 392 21.97 3.19 -17.46
N SER A 393 21.68 4.38 -17.97
CA SER A 393 20.38 5.03 -17.76
C SER A 393 19.19 4.27 -18.36
N GLU A 394 19.42 3.28 -19.22
CA GLU A 394 18.37 2.38 -19.72
C GLU A 394 17.87 1.41 -18.64
N ASP A 395 18.71 1.09 -17.65
CA ASP A 395 18.34 0.26 -16.49
C ASP A 395 17.45 1.01 -15.48
N SER A 396 17.17 2.30 -15.69
CA SER A 396 16.39 3.13 -14.75
C SER A 396 14.91 2.74 -14.61
N VAL A 397 14.35 1.93 -15.51
CA VAL A 397 13.01 1.34 -15.38
C VAL A 397 12.98 -0.10 -15.90
N VAL A 398 12.81 -1.06 -14.98
CA VAL A 398 12.76 -2.49 -15.29
C VAL A 398 11.34 -2.86 -15.75
N GLN A 399 11.16 -2.91 -17.08
CA GLN A 399 9.83 -3.00 -17.73
C GLN A 399 9.06 -4.31 -17.50
N LEU A 400 9.76 -5.41 -17.22
CA LEU A 400 9.22 -6.76 -17.02
C LEU A 400 10.01 -7.46 -15.90
N PRO A 401 9.44 -8.45 -15.19
CA PRO A 401 10.12 -9.15 -14.10
C PRO A 401 11.51 -9.69 -14.48
N GLN A 402 12.55 -9.17 -13.83
CA GLN A 402 13.96 -9.50 -14.03
C GLN A 402 14.54 -10.11 -12.75
N LYS A 403 15.44 -11.10 -12.88
CA LYS A 403 16.11 -11.73 -11.72
C LYS A 403 17.00 -10.74 -10.98
N VAL A 404 16.88 -10.72 -9.66
CA VAL A 404 17.78 -10.04 -8.72
C VAL A 404 18.92 -11.01 -8.41
N LYS A 405 20.05 -10.87 -9.10
CA LYS A 405 21.14 -11.88 -9.13
C LYS A 405 21.69 -12.19 -7.74
N ASN A 406 22.01 -11.16 -6.96
CA ASN A 406 22.59 -11.28 -5.61
C ASN A 406 21.62 -11.89 -4.57
N LEU A 407 20.36 -12.11 -4.93
CA LEU A 407 19.34 -12.82 -4.13
C LEU A 407 18.76 -14.02 -4.91
N SER A 408 19.52 -14.61 -5.82
CA SER A 408 19.14 -15.87 -6.48
C SER A 408 19.37 -17.07 -5.56
N LYS A 409 18.83 -18.23 -5.97
CA LYS A 409 19.03 -19.48 -5.24
C LYS A 409 20.51 -19.87 -5.12
N GLU A 410 21.33 -19.54 -6.12
CA GLU A 410 22.76 -19.85 -6.15
C GLU A 410 23.55 -19.06 -5.10
N GLU A 411 23.23 -17.78 -4.89
CA GLU A 411 23.89 -16.89 -3.92
C GLU A 411 23.39 -17.11 -2.48
N LEU A 412 22.09 -17.41 -2.30
CA LEU A 412 21.48 -17.63 -0.98
C LEU A 412 21.52 -19.09 -0.51
N GLY A 413 21.75 -20.03 -1.43
CA GLY A 413 21.88 -21.46 -1.18
C GLY A 413 20.59 -22.13 -0.67
N ALA A 414 20.47 -22.21 0.66
CA ALA A 414 19.29 -22.75 1.36
C ALA A 414 18.45 -21.67 2.04
N ASP A 415 18.91 -20.42 2.08
CA ASP A 415 18.14 -19.29 2.56
C ASP A 415 17.21 -18.78 1.44
N ILE A 416 16.07 -18.20 1.80
CA ILE A 416 15.09 -17.65 0.85
C ILE A 416 14.50 -16.35 1.40
N VAL A 417 14.13 -15.43 0.50
CA VAL A 417 13.43 -14.20 0.87
C VAL A 417 11.96 -14.52 1.23
N VAL A 418 11.54 -14.11 2.43
CA VAL A 418 10.20 -14.37 2.99
C VAL A 418 9.34 -13.11 3.13
N GLN A 419 9.96 -11.92 3.14
CA GLN A 419 9.26 -10.64 3.07
C GLN A 419 10.11 -9.64 2.26
N VAL A 420 9.46 -8.79 1.47
CA VAL A 420 10.08 -7.64 0.80
C VAL A 420 9.26 -6.40 1.10
N ALA A 421 9.92 -5.31 1.48
CA ALA A 421 9.30 -4.01 1.72
C ALA A 421 10.18 -2.91 1.10
N GLY A 422 9.57 -1.99 0.34
CA GLY A 422 10.28 -0.87 -0.28
C GLY A 422 9.70 0.48 0.08
N GLY A 423 10.57 1.49 0.14
CA GLY A 423 10.17 2.89 0.18
C GLY A 423 10.02 3.46 -1.23
N THR A 424 10.32 4.75 -1.39
CA THR A 424 10.28 5.39 -2.71
C THR A 424 11.47 4.98 -3.58
N HIS A 425 12.66 4.94 -2.98
CA HIS A 425 13.93 4.75 -3.67
C HIS A 425 14.83 3.69 -3.02
N HIS A 426 14.31 2.87 -2.10
CA HIS A 426 15.05 1.78 -1.45
C HIS A 426 14.16 0.56 -1.20
N THR A 427 14.79 -0.59 -1.00
CA THR A 427 14.12 -1.86 -0.68
C THR A 427 14.90 -2.66 0.35
N LEU A 428 14.17 -3.30 1.25
CA LEU A 428 14.64 -4.31 2.20
C LEU A 428 14.07 -5.69 1.84
N PHE A 429 14.93 -6.70 1.88
CA PHE A 429 14.60 -8.11 1.67
C PHE A 429 14.92 -8.89 2.95
N LEU A 430 13.91 -9.43 3.62
CA LEU A 430 14.06 -10.27 4.81
C LEU A 430 14.12 -11.74 4.42
N LEU A 431 15.17 -12.42 4.84
CA LEU A 431 15.45 -13.83 4.56
C LEU A 431 14.93 -14.73 5.70
N GLN A 432 14.67 -16.01 5.44
CA GLN A 432 14.15 -16.93 6.48
C GLN A 432 15.11 -17.15 7.65
N SER A 433 16.42 -16.94 7.47
CA SER A 433 17.40 -16.90 8.58
C SER A 433 17.26 -15.69 9.51
N GLY A 434 16.51 -14.66 9.12
CA GLY A 434 16.40 -13.38 9.83
C GLY A 434 17.47 -12.36 9.48
N LYS A 435 18.26 -12.59 8.43
CA LYS A 435 19.09 -11.57 7.77
C LYS A 435 18.22 -10.62 6.95
N VAL A 436 18.65 -9.36 6.82
CA VAL A 436 18.04 -8.38 5.90
C VAL A 436 19.09 -7.91 4.90
N TYR A 437 18.74 -7.88 3.63
CA TYR A 437 19.54 -7.23 2.58
C TYR A 437 18.84 -5.94 2.15
N ALA A 438 19.61 -4.92 1.78
CA ALA A 438 19.12 -3.62 1.32
C ALA A 438 19.71 -3.25 -0.06
N THR A 439 18.92 -2.55 -0.87
CA THR A 439 19.33 -1.99 -2.18
C THR A 439 18.58 -0.68 -2.44
N GLY A 440 19.07 0.15 -3.34
CA GLY A 440 18.51 1.47 -3.64
C GLY A 440 19.36 2.63 -3.13
N ARG A 441 18.73 3.80 -2.96
CA ARG A 441 19.34 5.04 -2.46
C ARG A 441 19.97 4.87 -1.08
N SER A 442 21.22 5.32 -0.94
CA SER A 442 22.01 5.37 0.29
C SER A 442 22.15 6.77 0.90
N SER A 443 21.92 7.82 0.13
CA SER A 443 22.37 9.19 0.45
C SER A 443 21.83 9.80 1.76
N ALA A 444 20.75 9.27 2.35
CA ALA A 444 20.24 9.65 3.67
C ALA A 444 19.99 8.41 4.56
N GLY A 445 20.93 7.46 4.50
CA GLY A 445 20.99 6.33 5.42
C GLY A 445 19.98 5.19 5.18
N GLN A 446 19.14 5.25 4.15
CA GLN A 446 17.94 4.39 4.01
C GLN A 446 18.24 2.88 4.00
N LEU A 447 19.47 2.50 3.61
CA LEU A 447 19.94 1.11 3.56
C LEU A 447 20.45 0.56 4.90
N GLY A 448 20.73 1.41 5.89
CA GLY A 448 21.22 0.97 7.20
C GLY A 448 22.70 0.57 7.22
N LEU A 449 23.53 1.16 6.36
CA LEU A 449 24.94 0.79 6.18
C LEU A 449 25.87 1.85 6.80
N PRO A 450 26.97 1.46 7.48
CA PRO A 450 27.96 2.42 7.97
C PRO A 450 28.75 3.06 6.82
N GLU A 451 29.31 4.24 7.05
CA GLU A 451 29.96 5.05 6.01
C GLU A 451 31.19 4.38 5.37
N ASP A 452 31.87 3.49 6.10
CA ASP A 452 33.05 2.75 5.63
C ASP A 452 32.72 1.41 4.96
N HIS A 453 31.42 1.08 4.82
CA HIS A 453 30.95 -0.21 4.33
C HIS A 453 31.50 -0.53 2.93
N PRO A 454 31.96 -1.77 2.65
CA PRO A 454 32.57 -2.12 1.36
C PRO A 454 31.71 -1.83 0.13
N ALA A 455 30.38 -1.79 0.26
CA ALA A 455 29.48 -1.46 -0.85
C ALA A 455 29.65 -0.02 -1.40
N PHE A 456 30.23 0.91 -0.64
CA PHE A 456 30.47 2.29 -1.09
C PHE A 456 31.86 2.48 -1.75
N LYS A 457 32.66 1.41 -1.86
CA LYS A 457 34.01 1.47 -2.42
C LYS A 457 33.98 1.21 -3.92
N ASP A 458 34.91 1.82 -4.64
CA ASP A 458 35.17 1.61 -6.07
C ASP A 458 33.97 1.84 -7.01
N ARG A 459 32.98 2.66 -6.59
CA ARG A 459 31.82 3.07 -7.40
C ARG A 459 31.97 4.47 -7.99
N ALA A 460 31.26 4.70 -9.09
CA ALA A 460 31.21 5.99 -9.79
C ALA A 460 30.12 6.95 -9.25
N ASP A 461 29.22 6.42 -8.42
CA ASP A 461 28.09 7.12 -7.79
C ASP A 461 27.91 6.49 -6.39
N ASP A 462 27.80 7.33 -5.35
CA ASP A 462 27.62 6.95 -3.95
C ASP A 462 26.22 7.29 -3.39
N GLU A 463 25.35 7.93 -4.20
CA GLU A 463 23.97 8.21 -3.81
C GLU A 463 23.11 6.93 -3.71
N PHE A 464 23.52 5.83 -4.36
CA PHE A 464 22.78 4.56 -4.34
C PHE A 464 23.62 3.26 -4.44
N VAL A 465 22.93 2.13 -4.23
CA VAL A 465 23.46 0.76 -4.16
C VAL A 465 22.58 -0.18 -5.01
N PRO A 466 22.93 -0.46 -6.28
CA PRO A 466 22.06 -1.20 -7.21
C PRO A 466 22.09 -2.73 -7.08
N GLU A 467 22.99 -3.27 -6.26
CA GLU A 467 23.00 -4.68 -5.85
C GLU A 467 22.58 -4.81 -4.38
N PRO A 468 21.72 -5.78 -4.01
CA PRO A 468 21.39 -6.04 -2.61
C PRO A 468 22.59 -6.43 -1.75
N VAL A 469 22.78 -5.74 -0.62
CA VAL A 469 23.87 -5.97 0.34
C VAL A 469 23.34 -6.19 1.76
N LEU A 470 24.04 -6.99 2.56
CA LEU A 470 23.63 -7.37 3.92
C LEU A 470 23.65 -6.15 4.87
N VAL A 471 22.55 -5.93 5.59
CA VAL A 471 22.42 -4.87 6.60
C VAL A 471 22.97 -5.37 7.95
N PRO A 472 23.93 -4.66 8.58
CA PRO A 472 24.46 -5.03 9.89
C PRO A 472 23.50 -4.63 11.03
N PHE A 473 23.12 -5.61 11.87
CA PHE A 473 22.34 -5.38 13.09
C PHE A 473 23.18 -5.52 14.36
N PRO A 474 22.96 -4.71 15.41
CA PRO A 474 23.76 -4.74 16.64
C PRO A 474 23.74 -6.03 17.46
N ASP A 475 22.67 -6.85 17.40
CA ASP A 475 22.65 -8.19 18.00
C ASP A 475 22.49 -9.26 16.91
N PRO A 476 23.56 -9.93 16.47
CA PRO A 476 23.50 -10.96 15.45
C PRO A 476 22.83 -12.27 15.93
N ASN A 477 22.53 -12.39 17.23
CA ASN A 477 21.85 -13.56 17.80
C ASN A 477 20.33 -13.37 17.89
N ASP A 478 19.81 -12.18 17.54
CA ASP A 478 18.37 -11.92 17.52
C ASP A 478 17.86 -11.73 16.08
N PRO A 479 17.42 -12.81 15.41
CA PRO A 479 17.03 -12.74 14.00
C PRO A 479 15.82 -11.82 13.80
N ILE A 480 15.86 -11.04 12.71
CA ILE A 480 14.74 -10.21 12.28
C ILE A 480 13.56 -11.12 11.89
N VAL A 481 12.34 -10.72 12.25
CA VAL A 481 11.10 -11.46 11.97
C VAL A 481 10.05 -10.62 11.24
N GLY A 482 10.29 -9.31 11.07
CA GLY A 482 9.47 -8.44 10.24
C GLY A 482 10.20 -7.14 9.90
N ILE A 483 10.00 -6.65 8.68
CA ILE A 483 10.53 -5.39 8.16
C ILE A 483 9.40 -4.47 7.69
N SER A 484 9.65 -3.15 7.67
CA SER A 484 8.79 -2.16 7.03
C SER A 484 9.63 -0.99 6.50
N CYS A 485 9.15 -0.34 5.45
CA CYS A 485 9.71 0.90 4.91
C CYS A 485 8.59 1.93 4.75
N GLY A 486 8.85 3.18 5.10
CA GLY A 486 8.07 4.32 4.59
C GLY A 486 8.78 4.91 3.37
N PRO A 487 8.47 6.14 2.93
CA PRO A 487 9.10 6.75 1.76
C PRO A 487 10.63 6.76 1.84
N HIS A 488 11.17 7.18 2.99
CA HIS A 488 12.61 7.42 3.20
C HIS A 488 13.13 6.85 4.54
N ASN A 489 12.28 6.22 5.35
CA ASN A 489 12.66 5.51 6.57
C ASN A 489 12.50 3.99 6.42
N SER A 490 13.10 3.28 7.37
CA SER A 490 13.16 1.82 7.45
C SER A 490 13.02 1.38 8.91
N ALA A 491 12.32 0.28 9.17
CA ALA A 491 12.16 -0.30 10.50
C ALA A 491 12.19 -1.83 10.47
N ALA A 492 12.69 -2.45 11.54
CA ALA A 492 12.75 -3.91 11.66
C ALA A 492 12.55 -4.41 13.10
N VAL A 493 11.77 -5.48 13.25
CA VAL A 493 11.46 -6.13 14.53
C VAL A 493 12.18 -7.48 14.61
N THR A 494 12.82 -7.72 15.75
CA THR A 494 13.55 -8.96 16.10
C THR A 494 12.66 -10.00 16.80
N ARG A 495 13.09 -11.26 16.83
CA ARG A 495 12.40 -12.35 17.52
C ARG A 495 12.30 -12.14 19.04
N GLY A 496 13.29 -11.51 19.66
CA GLY A 496 13.31 -11.07 21.06
C GLY A 496 12.57 -9.76 21.33
N GLY A 497 11.97 -9.15 20.31
CA GLY A 497 11.07 -8.00 20.47
C GLY A 497 11.76 -6.65 20.66
N ALA A 498 13.03 -6.51 20.26
CA ALA A 498 13.59 -5.20 19.94
C ALA A 498 13.04 -4.68 18.59
N LEU A 499 12.89 -3.35 18.52
CA LEU A 499 12.59 -2.60 17.29
C LEU A 499 13.78 -1.70 16.95
N TYR A 500 14.22 -1.78 15.70
CA TYR A 500 15.20 -0.88 15.11
C TYR A 500 14.55 0.04 14.08
N ALA A 501 15.07 1.26 13.92
CA ALA A 501 14.73 2.20 12.85
C ALA A 501 15.98 2.89 12.29
N TRP A 502 15.94 3.24 11.00
CA TRP A 502 17.01 3.94 10.27
C TRP A 502 16.49 4.62 9.00
N GLY A 503 17.36 5.38 8.31
CA GLY A 503 17.00 6.25 7.20
C GLY A 503 16.75 7.70 7.65
N GLN A 504 15.91 8.40 6.89
CA GLN A 504 15.53 9.79 7.16
C GLN A 504 14.33 9.85 8.12
N GLY A 505 14.26 10.88 8.97
CA GLY A 505 13.30 11.02 10.06
C GLY A 505 13.00 12.48 10.46
N VAL A 506 12.97 13.40 9.50
CA VAL A 506 12.78 14.86 9.72
C VAL A 506 11.45 15.23 10.39
N GLN A 507 10.50 14.31 10.46
CA GLN A 507 9.21 14.48 11.12
C GLN A 507 9.03 13.54 12.34
N GLY A 508 10.14 12.95 12.81
CA GLY A 508 10.17 12.04 13.95
C GLY A 508 9.80 10.59 13.62
N GLU A 509 9.69 10.20 12.34
CA GLU A 509 9.21 8.88 11.89
C GLU A 509 10.12 7.71 12.33
N LEU A 510 11.35 8.01 12.75
CA LEU A 510 12.29 7.03 13.34
C LEU A 510 11.96 6.70 14.80
N GLY A 511 11.24 7.57 15.53
CA GLY A 511 10.88 7.34 16.94
C GLY A 511 12.05 7.44 17.93
N LEU A 512 13.19 7.98 17.48
CA LEU A 512 14.45 8.04 18.24
C LEU A 512 14.58 9.31 19.12
N GLY A 513 13.65 10.25 19.01
CA GLY A 513 13.79 11.62 19.50
C GLY A 513 14.18 12.57 18.38
N ASP A 514 15.04 13.51 18.69
CA ASP A 514 15.44 14.64 17.85
C ASP A 514 16.48 14.22 16.77
N VAL A 515 16.33 13.01 16.22
CA VAL A 515 17.23 12.37 15.26
C VAL A 515 16.59 12.39 13.88
N GLU A 516 16.97 13.37 13.07
CA GLU A 516 16.45 13.58 11.71
C GLU A 516 17.03 12.62 10.65
N GLU A 517 18.16 11.97 10.94
CA GLU A 517 18.76 10.94 10.09
C GLU A 517 19.49 9.89 10.95
N ALA A 518 19.35 8.62 10.60
CA ALA A 518 20.07 7.50 11.20
C ALA A 518 20.64 6.58 10.11
N LYS A 519 21.95 6.62 9.88
CA LYS A 519 22.62 5.86 8.81
C LYS A 519 22.65 4.34 9.01
N ILE A 520 22.51 3.87 10.25
CA ILE A 520 22.51 2.45 10.64
C ILE A 520 21.31 2.13 11.55
N PRO A 521 20.88 0.86 11.67
CA PRO A 521 19.78 0.44 12.56
C PRO A 521 19.98 0.85 14.03
N GLN A 522 19.23 1.86 14.48
CA GLN A 522 19.23 2.34 15.88
C GLN A 522 18.05 1.79 16.68
N VAL A 523 18.24 1.56 17.98
CA VAL A 523 17.25 0.88 18.85
C VAL A 523 16.16 1.84 19.32
N VAL A 524 14.93 1.61 18.83
CA VAL A 524 13.71 2.31 19.29
C VAL A 524 13.11 1.61 20.51
N VAL A 525 13.00 0.27 20.46
CA VAL A 525 12.53 -0.57 21.58
C VAL A 525 13.61 -1.58 21.91
N ARG A 526 14.02 -1.66 23.19
CA ARG A 526 15.08 -2.56 23.65
C ARG A 526 14.56 -3.97 23.91
N LYS A 527 15.35 -4.96 23.49
CA LYS A 527 15.21 -6.38 23.85
C LYS A 527 15.21 -6.56 25.37
N ASP A 528 16.22 -5.99 26.02
CA ASP A 528 16.43 -6.06 27.47
C ASP A 528 16.16 -4.72 28.15
N GLY A 529 15.52 -4.78 29.32
CA GLY A 529 15.01 -3.60 30.03
C GLY A 529 13.81 -2.93 29.34
N GLY A 530 13.24 -1.90 29.98
CA GLY A 530 12.01 -1.24 29.52
C GLY A 530 10.75 -2.11 29.70
N ALA A 531 9.58 -1.53 29.45
CA ALA A 531 8.28 -2.15 29.77
C ALA A 531 7.58 -2.86 28.58
N TRP A 532 8.13 -2.80 27.37
CA TRP A 532 7.47 -3.26 26.14
C TRP A 532 8.40 -4.05 25.22
N PHE A 533 7.88 -5.12 24.62
CA PHE A 533 8.42 -5.78 23.42
C PHE A 533 7.67 -5.28 22.18
N ALA A 534 8.37 -5.03 21.09
CA ALA A 534 7.74 -4.87 19.78
C ALA A 534 7.36 -6.23 19.18
N ALA A 535 6.19 -6.32 18.55
CA ALA A 535 5.72 -7.52 17.85
C ALA A 535 5.49 -7.30 16.35
N ALA A 536 5.11 -6.08 15.95
CA ALA A 536 5.05 -5.65 14.56
C ALA A 536 5.32 -4.14 14.45
N VAL A 537 5.64 -3.67 13.24
CA VAL A 537 5.76 -2.25 12.88
C VAL A 537 5.28 -2.04 11.45
N SER A 538 4.62 -0.91 11.18
CA SER A 538 4.33 -0.43 9.84
C SER A 538 4.65 1.06 9.76
N CYS A 539 5.50 1.42 8.80
CA CYS A 539 5.81 2.80 8.44
C CYS A 539 4.81 3.25 7.35
N GLY A 540 4.25 4.44 7.51
CA GLY A 540 3.44 5.12 6.51
C GLY A 540 4.21 6.25 5.83
N GLY A 541 3.50 7.24 5.28
CA GLY A 541 4.10 8.37 4.57
C GLY A 541 4.87 9.35 5.46
N GLN A 542 4.30 9.72 6.62
CA GLN A 542 4.89 10.66 7.60
C GLN A 542 4.77 10.17 9.05
N HIS A 543 4.32 8.93 9.25
CA HIS A 543 4.08 8.32 10.55
C HIS A 543 4.60 6.88 10.58
N THR A 544 4.74 6.32 11.78
CA THR A 544 4.99 4.88 11.95
C THR A 544 4.20 4.38 13.15
N VAL A 545 3.65 3.18 13.03
CA VAL A 545 2.80 2.55 14.04
C VAL A 545 3.36 1.17 14.39
N GLY A 546 3.68 0.98 15.67
CA GLY A 546 4.15 -0.28 16.23
C GLY A 546 3.05 -0.99 17.02
N LEU A 547 2.97 -2.32 16.92
CA LEU A 547 2.14 -3.15 17.80
C LEU A 547 3.02 -3.74 18.88
N PHE A 548 2.87 -3.28 20.13
CA PHE A 548 3.73 -3.64 21.25
C PHE A 548 2.97 -4.49 22.29
N ARG A 549 3.70 -5.36 22.98
CA ARG A 549 3.21 -6.19 24.09
C ARG A 549 3.98 -5.84 25.36
N LYS A 550 3.30 -5.72 26.49
CA LYS A 550 3.96 -5.44 27.77
C LYS A 550 4.89 -6.61 28.15
N LYS A 551 6.04 -6.31 28.76
CA LYS A 551 6.88 -7.34 29.41
C LYS A 551 6.20 -7.79 30.70
N ASN A 552 6.31 -9.08 31.01
CA ASN A 552 5.85 -9.67 32.27
C ASN A 552 6.88 -9.43 33.38
#